data_AF-A0A2H0XUE3-F1
#
_entry.id   AF-A0A2H0XUE3-F1
#
_cell.length_a   1.000
_cell.length_b   1.000
_cell.length_c   1.000
_cell.angle_alpha   90.00
_cell.angle_beta   90.00
_cell.angle_gamma   90.00
#
_symmetry.space_group_name_H-M   'P 1'
#
loop_
_entity.id
_entity.type
_entity.pdbx_description
1 polymer ?
#
loop_
_entity_poly.entity_id
_entity_poly.type
_entity_poly.pdbx_seq_one_letter_code
_entity_poly.pdbx_strand_id
1 'polypeptide(L)'
;MIALSMEERKALPKLGNKTIPFVEKVIEYADTEPQFIPPYLDLAELKRDYAAVNTLNLFHRPLNEIISNISDTLMEEGSDSYRNSLKYYESVKTVAKNDVPNAKTIYEDLKKRFENQGKRVEPTTKKDE
;
A
#
# COMPACT_ATOMS: atom_id res chain seq x y z
N MET A 1 8.71 -0.25 -18.86
CA MET A 1 8.56 -0.65 -17.44
C MET A 1 8.60 -2.18 -17.36
N ILE A 2 9.06 -2.72 -16.24
CA ILE A 2 9.18 -4.17 -16.02
C ILE A 2 8.54 -4.54 -14.67
N ALA A 3 8.05 -5.77 -14.55
CA ALA A 3 7.55 -6.32 -13.30
C ALA A 3 8.51 -7.40 -12.81
N LEU A 4 9.04 -7.23 -11.60
CA LEU A 4 9.90 -8.22 -10.94
C LEU A 4 9.10 -8.93 -9.85
N SER A 5 9.24 -10.24 -9.75
CA SER A 5 8.76 -11.03 -8.63
C SER A 5 9.48 -10.63 -7.34
N MET A 6 8.92 -11.03 -6.19
CA MET A 6 9.55 -10.78 -4.89
C MET A 6 10.95 -11.40 -4.81
N GLU A 7 11.14 -12.59 -5.37
CA GLU A 7 12.43 -13.30 -5.33
C GLU A 7 13.47 -12.65 -6.24
N GLU A 8 13.09 -12.24 -7.46
CA GLU A 8 13.97 -11.47 -8.34
C GLU A 8 14.36 -10.13 -7.69
N ARG A 9 13.40 -9.45 -7.04
CA ARG A 9 13.72 -8.25 -6.28
C ARG A 9 14.71 -8.60 -5.18
N LYS A 10 14.51 -9.62 -4.35
CA LYS A 10 15.46 -9.93 -3.26
C LYS A 10 16.87 -10.24 -3.77
N ALA A 11 16.99 -10.91 -4.91
CA ALA A 11 18.28 -11.32 -5.48
C ALA A 11 19.14 -10.15 -6.00
N LEU A 12 18.52 -9.04 -6.43
CA LEU A 12 19.26 -7.92 -7.03
C LEU A 12 19.99 -7.05 -5.98
N PRO A 13 21.27 -6.67 -6.23
CA PRO A 13 21.95 -5.63 -5.48
C PRO A 13 21.14 -4.34 -5.42
N LYS A 14 21.18 -3.64 -4.27
CA LYS A 14 20.32 -2.49 -4.02
C LYS A 14 21.05 -1.17 -4.19
N LEU A 15 20.52 -0.35 -5.11
CA LEU A 15 20.79 1.07 -5.12
C LEU A 15 19.83 1.77 -4.15
N GLY A 16 20.32 2.10 -2.96
CA GLY A 16 19.61 2.82 -1.93
C GLY A 16 20.45 3.98 -1.40
N ASN A 17 19.99 4.66 -0.36
CA ASN A 17 20.60 5.90 0.14
C ASN A 17 22.11 5.81 0.42
N LYS A 18 22.61 4.64 0.84
CA LYS A 18 24.05 4.44 1.11
C LYS A 18 24.88 4.12 -0.14
N THR A 19 24.28 3.51 -1.16
CA THR A 19 24.98 3.07 -2.38
C THR A 19 24.90 4.08 -3.51
N ILE A 20 23.93 5.01 -3.48
CA ILE A 20 23.85 6.14 -4.41
C ILE A 20 25.15 6.97 -4.43
N PRO A 21 25.66 7.47 -3.28
CA PRO A 21 26.90 8.27 -3.29
C PRO A 21 28.13 7.49 -3.73
N PHE A 22 28.11 6.16 -3.58
CA PHE A 22 29.19 5.31 -4.07
C PHE A 22 29.20 5.26 -5.60
N VAL A 23 28.04 5.06 -6.23
CA VAL A 23 27.94 5.01 -7.70
C VAL A 23 28.30 6.37 -8.32
N GLU A 24 27.86 7.49 -7.72
CA GLU A 24 28.25 8.84 -8.17
C GLU A 24 29.76 9.00 -8.17
N LYS A 25 30.42 8.68 -7.06
CA LYS A 25 31.90 8.75 -6.96
C LYS A 25 32.60 7.84 -7.95
N VAL A 26 32.08 6.63 -8.19
CA VAL A 26 32.66 5.72 -9.19
C VAL A 26 32.59 6.35 -10.58
N ILE A 27 31.47 6.97 -10.95
CA ILE A 27 31.33 7.67 -12.24
C ILE A 27 32.29 8.86 -12.32
N GLU A 28 32.41 9.65 -11.23
CA GLU A 28 33.37 10.77 -11.16
C GLU A 28 34.81 10.30 -11.37
N TYR A 29 35.25 9.28 -10.64
CA TYR A 29 36.60 8.75 -10.79
C TYR A 29 36.84 8.09 -12.15
N ALA A 30 35.83 7.42 -12.72
CA ALA A 30 35.95 6.86 -14.06
C ALA A 30 36.16 7.97 -15.11
N ASP A 31 35.56 9.15 -14.92
CA ASP A 31 35.77 10.30 -15.80
C ASP A 31 37.14 10.96 -15.62
N THR A 32 37.62 11.09 -14.39
CA THR A 32 38.90 11.77 -14.12
C THR A 32 40.11 10.86 -14.31
N GLU A 33 39.96 9.56 -14.03
CA GLU A 33 41.03 8.56 -14.02
C GLU A 33 40.70 7.37 -14.94
N PRO A 34 40.54 7.58 -16.26
CA PRO A 34 40.09 6.53 -17.19
C PRO A 34 41.04 5.34 -17.30
N GLN A 35 42.30 5.50 -16.87
CA GLN A 35 43.29 4.43 -16.79
C GLN A 35 42.90 3.26 -15.88
N PHE A 36 41.97 3.46 -14.94
CA PHE A 36 41.45 2.39 -14.07
C PHE A 36 40.17 1.73 -14.61
N ILE A 37 39.65 2.17 -15.76
CA ILE A 37 38.48 1.55 -16.38
C ILE A 37 38.89 0.21 -17.01
N PRO A 38 38.32 -0.92 -16.55
CA PRO A 38 38.58 -2.20 -17.17
C PRO A 38 38.01 -2.24 -18.60
N PRO A 39 38.63 -3.01 -19.52
CA PRO A 39 38.22 -3.04 -20.93
C PRO A 39 36.81 -3.61 -21.16
N TYR A 40 36.25 -4.30 -20.16
CA TYR A 40 34.91 -4.88 -20.21
C TYR A 40 33.82 -3.95 -19.62
N LEU A 41 34.20 -2.82 -19.02
CA LEU A 41 33.23 -1.90 -18.42
C LEU A 41 32.75 -0.88 -19.46
N ASP A 42 31.46 -0.90 -19.79
CA ASP A 42 30.84 0.18 -20.56
C ASP A 42 30.46 1.34 -19.62
N LEU A 43 31.33 2.34 -19.56
CA LEU A 43 31.09 3.56 -18.77
C LEU A 43 29.87 4.34 -19.27
N ALA A 44 29.59 4.33 -20.57
CA ALA A 44 28.44 5.03 -21.12
C ALA A 44 27.14 4.34 -20.71
N GLU A 45 27.11 3.00 -20.67
CA GLU A 45 25.97 2.24 -20.13
C GLU A 45 25.74 2.52 -18.66
N LEU A 46 26.79 2.45 -17.82
CA LEU A 46 26.69 2.78 -16.40
C LEU A 46 26.07 4.17 -16.17
N LYS A 47 26.52 5.18 -16.93
CA LYS A 47 25.99 6.54 -16.84
C LYS A 47 24.53 6.64 -17.27
N ARG A 48 24.15 5.96 -18.37
CA ARG A 48 22.75 5.91 -18.85
C ARG A 48 21.83 5.29 -17.81
N ASP A 49 22.22 4.17 -17.23
CA ASP A 49 21.43 3.45 -16.23
C ASP A 49 21.28 4.28 -14.95
N TYR A 50 22.36 4.88 -14.48
CA TYR A 50 22.33 5.74 -13.30
C TYR A 50 21.45 6.98 -13.51
N ALA A 51 21.51 7.62 -14.68
CA ALA A 51 20.63 8.73 -15.03
C ALA A 51 19.15 8.30 -15.11
N ALA A 52 18.86 7.10 -15.61
CA ALA A 52 17.51 6.54 -15.61
C ALA A 52 16.98 6.34 -14.19
N VAL A 53 17.79 5.83 -13.26
CA VAL A 53 17.38 5.70 -11.85
C VAL A 53 17.04 7.05 -11.23
N ASN A 54 17.87 8.08 -11.48
CA ASN A 54 17.61 9.42 -10.97
C ASN A 54 16.30 9.98 -11.50
N THR A 55 16.05 9.83 -12.80
CA THR A 55 14.80 10.27 -13.45
C THR A 55 13.59 9.54 -12.86
N LEU A 56 13.65 8.22 -12.73
CA LEU A 56 12.54 7.43 -12.16
C LEU A 56 12.26 7.77 -10.70
N ASN A 57 13.30 8.08 -9.91
CA ASN A 57 13.14 8.48 -8.51
C ASN A 57 12.38 9.81 -8.35
N LEU A 58 12.46 10.73 -9.32
CA LEU A 58 11.70 11.98 -9.31
C LEU A 58 10.18 11.73 -9.34
N PHE A 59 9.74 10.66 -10.02
CA PHE A 59 8.33 10.28 -10.09
C PHE A 59 7.92 9.31 -8.98
N HIS A 60 8.80 8.38 -8.63
CA HIS A 60 8.49 7.32 -7.67
C HIS A 60 8.14 7.86 -6.27
N ARG A 61 8.84 8.89 -5.78
CA ARG A 61 8.57 9.47 -4.46
C ARG A 61 7.17 10.12 -4.38
N PRO A 62 6.81 11.08 -5.26
CA PRO A 62 5.46 11.65 -5.26
C PRO A 62 4.35 10.61 -5.50
N LEU A 63 4.59 9.63 -6.37
CA LEU A 63 3.58 8.59 -6.64
C LEU A 63 3.30 7.74 -5.40
N ASN A 64 4.32 7.40 -4.61
CA ASN A 64 4.10 6.67 -3.35
C ASN A 64 3.29 7.49 -2.34
N GLU A 65 3.52 8.80 -2.26
CA GLU A 65 2.74 9.69 -1.40
C GLU A 65 1.27 9.76 -1.86
N ILE A 66 1.03 9.93 -3.16
CA ILE A 66 -0.32 9.93 -3.74
C ILE A 66 -1.02 8.59 -3.46
N ILE A 67 -0.34 7.46 -3.64
CA ILE A 67 -0.89 6.13 -3.37
C ILE A 67 -1.24 5.97 -1.88
N SER A 68 -0.39 6.48 -0.97
CA SER A 68 -0.67 6.48 0.46
C SER A 68 -1.93 7.28 0.77
N ASN A 69 -2.02 8.52 0.28
CA ASN A 69 -3.17 9.40 0.52
C ASN A 69 -4.48 8.82 -0.04
N ILE A 70 -4.44 8.18 -1.21
CA ILE A 70 -5.59 7.46 -1.78
C ILE A 70 -5.97 6.29 -0.88
N SER A 71 -4.99 5.53 -0.38
CA SER A 71 -5.24 4.39 0.51
C SER A 71 -5.91 4.83 1.83
N ASP A 72 -5.45 5.94 2.40
CA ASP A 72 -6.03 6.51 3.62
C ASP A 72 -7.45 7.02 3.37
N THR A 73 -7.69 7.71 2.25
CA THR A 73 -9.03 8.17 1.85
C THR A 73 -9.99 7.00 1.65
N LEU A 74 -9.54 5.93 0.98
CA LEU A 74 -10.35 4.72 0.80
C LEU A 74 -10.71 4.06 2.13
N MET A 75 -9.79 4.08 3.11
CA MET A 75 -10.06 3.57 4.46
C MET A 75 -11.11 4.41 5.18
N GLU A 76 -10.98 5.74 5.13
CA GLU A 76 -11.91 6.67 5.78
C GLU A 76 -13.31 6.59 5.17
N GLU A 77 -13.42 6.77 3.86
CA GLU A 77 -14.70 6.72 3.14
C GLU A 77 -15.36 5.34 3.21
N GLY A 78 -14.55 4.28 3.20
CA GLY A 78 -15.01 2.90 3.40
C GLY A 78 -15.59 2.69 4.81
N SER A 79 -14.92 3.19 5.84
CA SER A 79 -15.38 3.14 7.24
C SER A 79 -16.70 3.88 7.42
N ASP A 80 -16.81 5.06 6.82
CA ASP A 80 -18.01 5.90 6.85
C ASP A 80 -19.20 5.25 6.14
N SER A 81 -18.94 4.72 4.95
CA SER A 81 -19.92 3.95 4.17
C SER A 81 -20.42 2.74 4.96
N TYR A 82 -19.51 2.01 5.62
CA TYR A 82 -19.87 0.85 6.42
C TYR A 82 -20.68 1.24 7.67
N ARG A 83 -20.25 2.28 8.41
CA ARG A 83 -20.97 2.79 9.58
C ARG A 83 -22.39 3.25 9.23
N ASN A 84 -22.57 3.93 8.10
CA ASN A 84 -23.90 4.35 7.66
C ASN A 84 -24.76 3.17 7.21
N SER A 85 -24.16 2.17 6.57
CA SER A 85 -24.84 0.90 6.25
C SER A 85 -25.32 0.16 7.51
N LEU A 86 -24.54 0.17 8.59
CA LEU A 86 -24.97 -0.39 9.89
C LEU A 86 -26.15 0.36 10.49
N LYS A 87 -26.16 1.70 10.43
CA LYS A 87 -27.32 2.51 10.87
C LYS A 87 -28.57 2.17 10.07
N TYR A 88 -28.44 2.04 8.75
CA TYR A 88 -29.55 1.62 7.89
C TYR A 88 -30.06 0.23 8.27
N TYR A 89 -29.16 -0.73 8.49
CA TYR A 89 -29.52 -2.08 8.93
C TYR A 89 -30.29 -2.08 10.26
N GLU A 90 -29.82 -1.35 11.29
CA GLU A 90 -30.54 -1.26 12.57
C GLU A 90 -31.90 -0.56 12.44
N SER A 91 -32.01 0.45 11.56
CA SER A 91 -33.30 1.07 11.23
C SER A 91 -34.25 0.05 10.58
N VAL A 92 -33.81 -0.68 9.55
CA VAL A 92 -34.61 -1.71 8.87
C VAL A 92 -35.04 -2.80 9.85
N LYS A 93 -34.15 -3.25 10.73
CA LYS A 93 -34.46 -4.22 11.79
C LYS A 93 -35.54 -3.71 12.75
N THR A 94 -35.48 -2.44 13.13
CA THR A 94 -36.49 -1.81 14.01
C THR A 94 -37.85 -1.73 13.32
N VAL A 95 -37.86 -1.30 12.06
CA VAL A 95 -39.06 -1.18 11.24
C VAL A 95 -39.68 -2.56 10.91
N ALA A 96 -38.85 -3.58 10.68
CA ALA A 96 -39.29 -4.96 10.46
C ALA A 96 -40.00 -5.56 11.69
N LYS A 97 -39.61 -5.17 12.91
CA LYS A 97 -40.31 -5.56 14.16
C LYS A 97 -41.70 -4.95 14.28
N ASN A 98 -41.95 -3.81 13.63
CA ASN A 98 -43.23 -3.12 13.62
C ASN A 98 -44.11 -3.51 12.41
N ASP A 99 -43.81 -4.65 11.77
CA ASP A 99 -44.59 -5.23 10.66
C ASP A 99 -44.80 -4.31 9.44
N VAL A 100 -43.90 -3.35 9.21
CA VAL A 100 -43.96 -2.52 8.01
C VAL A 100 -43.67 -3.36 6.75
N PRO A 101 -44.46 -3.22 5.68
CA PRO A 101 -44.27 -3.97 4.43
C PRO A 101 -42.83 -3.85 3.89
N ASN A 102 -42.32 -4.92 3.28
CA ASN A 102 -40.98 -5.05 2.68
C ASN A 102 -39.78 -4.99 3.63
N ALA A 103 -39.92 -4.46 4.85
CA ALA A 103 -38.81 -4.34 5.80
C ALA A 103 -38.28 -5.71 6.28
N LYS A 104 -39.15 -6.71 6.46
CA LYS A 104 -38.74 -8.07 6.83
C LYS A 104 -37.84 -8.72 5.80
N THR A 105 -38.18 -8.59 4.50
CA THR A 105 -37.39 -9.15 3.41
C THR A 105 -35.99 -8.53 3.35
N ILE A 106 -35.90 -7.20 3.47
CA ILE A 106 -34.61 -6.48 3.48
C ILE A 106 -33.80 -6.88 4.72
N TYR A 107 -34.44 -6.97 5.90
CA TYR A 107 -33.78 -7.38 7.13
C TYR A 107 -33.18 -8.78 7.04
N GLU A 108 -33.96 -9.77 6.61
CA GLU A 108 -33.49 -11.15 6.51
C GLU A 108 -32.37 -11.31 5.47
N ASP A 109 -32.36 -10.50 4.41
CA ASP A 109 -31.24 -10.51 3.46
C ASP A 109 -29.96 -9.93 4.05
N LEU A 110 -30.03 -8.74 4.67
CA LEU A 110 -28.86 -8.09 5.28
C LEU A 110 -28.33 -8.83 6.51
N LYS A 111 -29.22 -9.48 7.27
CA LYS A 111 -28.86 -10.25 8.48
C LYS A 111 -27.87 -11.38 8.18
N LYS A 112 -27.89 -11.96 6.98
CA LYS A 112 -26.93 -13.01 6.53
C LYS A 112 -25.47 -12.62 6.74
N ARG A 113 -25.14 -11.32 6.66
CA ARG A 113 -23.79 -10.80 6.94
C ARG A 113 -23.31 -11.12 8.37
N PHE A 114 -24.23 -11.23 9.33
CA PHE A 114 -23.93 -11.38 10.75
C PHE A 114 -24.10 -12.81 11.28
N GLU A 115 -24.68 -13.72 10.50
CA GLU A 115 -25.04 -15.07 10.94
C GLU A 115 -23.83 -15.92 11.38
N ASN A 116 -22.64 -15.65 10.85
CA ASN A 116 -21.40 -16.37 11.16
C ASN A 116 -20.39 -15.58 12.01
N GLN A 117 -20.76 -14.41 12.56
CA GLN A 117 -19.80 -13.54 13.25
C GLN A 117 -19.45 -13.97 14.69
N GLY A 118 -20.07 -15.03 15.22
CA GLY A 118 -19.87 -15.46 16.60
C GLY A 118 -20.36 -14.43 17.63
N LYS A 119 -20.62 -14.86 18.88
CA LYS A 119 -20.88 -13.90 19.96
C LYS A 119 -19.55 -13.21 20.31
N ARG A 120 -19.49 -11.89 20.15
CA ARG A 120 -18.36 -11.08 20.62
C ARG A 120 -18.24 -11.28 22.14
N VAL A 121 -17.15 -11.88 22.59
CA VAL A 121 -16.81 -11.98 24.02
C VAL A 121 -16.38 -10.59 24.46
N GLU A 122 -17.14 -9.96 25.35
CA GLU A 122 -16.73 -8.69 25.96
C GLU A 122 -15.45 -8.90 26.79
N PRO A 123 -14.41 -8.08 26.62
CA PRO A 123 -13.23 -8.16 27.46
C PRO A 123 -13.62 -7.79 28.90
N THR A 124 -13.45 -8.72 29.83
CA THR A 124 -13.57 -8.46 31.27
C THR A 124 -12.43 -7.53 31.68
N THR A 125 -12.73 -6.25 31.88
CA THR A 125 -11.85 -5.33 32.60
C THR A 125 -11.62 -5.88 34.01
N LYS A 126 -10.44 -6.46 34.24
CA LYS A 126 -9.92 -6.63 35.59
C LYS A 126 -9.66 -5.22 36.14
N LYS A 127 -10.36 -4.88 37.22
CA LYS A 127 -9.96 -3.79 38.10
C LYS A 127 -8.70 -4.27 38.82
N ASP A 128 -7.57 -3.66 38.53
CA ASP A 128 -6.37 -3.84 39.33
C ASP A 128 -6.57 -3.06 40.65
N GLU A 129 -6.52 -3.80 41.76
CA GLU A 129 -6.36 -3.29 43.13
C GLU A 129 -4.88 -3.04 43.44
#